data_AF-A0AA88KRM4-F1
#
_entry.id   AF-A0AA88KRM4-F1
#
_cell.length_a   1.000
_cell.length_b   1.000
_cell.length_c   1.000
_cell.angle_alpha   90.00
_cell.angle_beta   90.00
_cell.angle_gamma   90.00
#
_symmetry.space_group_name_H-M   'P 1'
#
loop_
_entity.id
_entity.type
_entity.pdbx_description
1 polymer ?
#
loop_
_entity_poly.entity_id
_entity_poly.type
_entity_poly.pdbx_seq_one_letter_code
_entity_poly.pdbx_strand_id
1 'polypeptide(L)'
;MVALVKHTYFVPHGRDGDVLSLKVEDIADVTNSTLKIDCKAILNDWNAKPKEDSPCSKFVKAVDTLLRISKDPNFSYLNLVEYLKQKTLDMVLLVQELQKIKPKYEDFNCCLSSSFDDHLNFTMQEREEYDQLAYLTSDERLGNSTEYAAKLNVLKSFDYVNLDNIVQLKGQVACRIGKQELMLTELLFHNILTDLPEEDIAALLSCLVFNQKTEMGPNLTPSQKETIDRIQKLARDIGETQKHFGLLEDVDDYVDQFQFSLVEVVYKWTMGVSFREIIELTDVQEGSIVRVIQQLLETLEDLRKAAQILGNPTLESKMEAASTKIKCDIVFQGSLYLE
;
A
#
# COMPACT_ATOMS: atom_id res chain seq x y z
N MET A 1 -5.07 -40.33 -2.76
CA MET A 1 -4.12 -40.54 -1.65
C MET A 1 -3.99 -42.02 -1.36
N VAL A 2 -2.97 -42.71 -1.89
CA VAL A 2 -2.66 -44.08 -1.46
C VAL A 2 -1.81 -43.95 -0.19
N ALA A 3 -2.47 -43.96 0.95
CA ALA A 3 -1.82 -44.01 2.25
C ALA A 3 -1.31 -45.43 2.52
N LEU A 4 0.01 -45.61 2.58
CA LEU A 4 0.64 -46.64 3.40
C LEU A 4 1.21 -45.92 4.63
N VAL A 5 0.32 -45.53 5.54
CA VAL A 5 0.67 -44.95 6.85
C VAL A 5 0.53 -46.03 7.92
N LYS A 6 1.48 -46.03 8.86
CA LYS A 6 1.66 -47.05 9.90
C LYS A 6 0.54 -47.13 10.95
N HIS A 7 -0.40 -46.17 11.00
CA HIS A 7 -1.31 -46.04 12.15
C HIS A 7 -2.82 -45.96 11.88
N THR A 8 -3.26 -45.84 10.62
CA THR A 8 -4.65 -46.09 10.24
C THR A 8 -4.65 -46.74 8.86
N TYR A 9 -5.18 -47.96 8.78
CA TYR A 9 -5.43 -48.62 7.50
C TYR A 9 -6.21 -47.66 6.62
N PHE A 10 -5.81 -47.45 5.36
CA PHE A 10 -6.77 -47.00 4.37
C PHE A 10 -7.84 -48.09 4.28
N VAL A 11 -8.90 -47.93 5.08
CA VAL A 11 -10.15 -48.63 4.88
C VAL A 11 -10.88 -47.75 3.88
N PRO A 12 -11.02 -48.17 2.60
CA PRO A 12 -11.78 -47.39 1.62
C PRO A 12 -13.13 -47.04 2.24
N HIS A 13 -13.39 -45.75 2.42
CA HIS A 13 -14.69 -45.29 2.89
C HIS A 13 -15.66 -45.37 1.71
N GLY A 14 -16.31 -46.52 1.59
CA GLY A 14 -17.21 -46.85 0.49
C GLY A 14 -17.24 -48.37 0.26
N ARG A 15 -18.40 -48.92 -0.13
CA ARG A 15 -18.52 -50.35 -0.47
C ARG A 15 -17.95 -50.70 -1.85
N ASP A 16 -17.58 -49.69 -2.63
CA ASP A 16 -17.08 -49.80 -4.00
C ASP A 16 -15.71 -49.10 -4.10
N GLY A 17 -14.71 -49.79 -4.66
CA GLY A 17 -13.35 -49.23 -4.80
C GLY A 17 -13.20 -48.41 -6.08
N ASP A 18 -12.68 -47.19 -6.00
CA ASP A 18 -12.46 -46.34 -7.18
C ASP A 18 -11.17 -46.73 -7.95
N VAL A 19 -11.22 -46.63 -9.29
CA VAL A 19 -10.03 -46.76 -10.14
C VAL A 19 -9.33 -45.42 -10.22
N LEU A 20 -8.15 -45.33 -9.61
CA LEU A 20 -7.31 -44.13 -9.63
C LEU A 20 -6.22 -44.26 -10.70
N SER A 21 -6.02 -43.20 -11.49
CA SER A 21 -4.86 -43.08 -12.38
C SER A 21 -3.75 -42.35 -11.63
N LEU A 22 -2.66 -43.05 -11.32
CA LEU A 22 -1.49 -42.48 -10.66
C LEU A 22 -0.39 -42.20 -11.66
N LYS A 23 0.28 -41.07 -11.50
CA LYS A 23 1.52 -40.71 -12.19
C LYS A 23 2.72 -41.08 -11.33
N VAL A 24 3.91 -41.01 -11.92
CA VAL A 24 5.17 -41.26 -11.19
C VAL A 24 5.35 -40.27 -10.03
N GLU A 25 4.88 -39.03 -10.18
CA GLU A 25 4.90 -37.99 -9.15
C GLU A 25 4.01 -38.31 -7.93
N ASP A 26 3.05 -39.22 -8.06
CA ASP A 26 2.16 -39.64 -6.97
C ASP A 26 2.76 -40.76 -6.10
N ILE A 27 3.94 -41.28 -6.47
CA ILE A 27 4.60 -42.39 -5.78
C ILE A 27 5.62 -41.85 -4.78
N ALA A 28 5.25 -41.89 -3.49
CA ALA A 28 6.13 -41.44 -2.41
C ALA A 28 7.26 -42.45 -2.09
N ASP A 29 6.95 -43.75 -2.13
CA ASP A 29 7.90 -44.82 -1.80
C ASP A 29 7.66 -46.09 -2.61
N VAL A 30 8.73 -46.87 -2.78
CA VAL A 30 8.70 -48.20 -3.39
C VAL A 30 9.18 -49.21 -2.35
N THR A 31 8.51 -50.36 -2.25
CA THR A 31 8.87 -51.41 -1.30
C THR A 31 9.65 -52.52 -2.00
N ASN A 32 10.37 -53.34 -1.24
CA ASN A 32 11.05 -54.53 -1.78
C ASN A 32 10.12 -55.75 -1.95
N SER A 33 8.86 -55.62 -1.52
CA SER A 33 7.87 -56.70 -1.52
C SER A 33 7.09 -56.70 -2.83
N THR A 34 7.00 -57.85 -3.48
CA THR A 34 6.23 -58.00 -4.73
C THR A 34 4.94 -58.77 -4.48
N LEU A 35 3.81 -58.17 -4.83
CA LEU A 35 2.51 -58.83 -4.76
C LEU A 35 2.10 -59.30 -6.16
N LYS A 36 1.88 -60.62 -6.32
CA LYS A 36 1.37 -61.19 -7.58
C LYS A 36 -0.15 -61.06 -7.61
N ILE A 37 -0.65 -60.04 -8.32
CA ILE A 37 -2.07 -59.83 -8.57
C ILE A 37 -2.35 -60.01 -10.07
N ASP A 38 -3.46 -60.68 -10.39
CA ASP A 38 -4.00 -60.66 -11.76
C ASP A 38 -4.81 -59.37 -11.98
N CYS A 39 -4.10 -58.30 -12.34
CA CYS A 39 -4.69 -56.98 -12.56
C CYS A 39 -5.75 -56.98 -13.67
N LYS A 40 -5.56 -57.81 -14.71
CA LYS A 40 -6.50 -57.89 -15.85
C LYS A 40 -7.81 -58.53 -15.41
N ALA A 41 -7.75 -59.59 -14.60
CA ALA A 41 -8.95 -60.21 -14.05
C ALA A 41 -9.71 -59.27 -13.10
N ILE A 42 -9.01 -58.50 -12.26
CA ILE A 42 -9.66 -57.53 -11.36
C ILE A 42 -10.32 -56.39 -12.14
N LEU A 43 -9.66 -55.84 -13.15
CA LEU A 43 -10.23 -54.78 -14.00
C LEU A 43 -11.39 -55.28 -14.86
N ASN A 44 -11.31 -56.50 -15.39
CA ASN A 44 -12.39 -57.10 -16.16
C ASN A 44 -13.63 -57.37 -15.28
N ASP A 45 -13.41 -57.90 -14.07
CA ASP A 45 -14.49 -58.14 -13.10
C ASP A 45 -15.11 -56.81 -12.62
N TRP A 46 -14.30 -55.75 -12.46
CA TRP A 46 -14.77 -54.39 -12.15
C TRP A 46 -15.65 -53.81 -13.26
N ASN A 47 -15.24 -53.98 -14.53
CA ASN A 47 -15.96 -53.48 -15.70
C ASN A 47 -17.24 -54.28 -16.01
N ALA A 48 -17.39 -55.51 -15.50
CA ALA A 48 -18.46 -56.46 -15.87
C ALA A 48 -19.73 -56.44 -14.98
N LYS A 49 -19.79 -55.59 -13.93
CA LYS A 49 -20.84 -55.53 -12.87
C LYS A 49 -22.18 -56.26 -13.15
N PRO A 50 -22.55 -57.30 -12.38
CA PRO A 50 -23.95 -57.63 -12.09
C PRO A 50 -24.48 -56.77 -10.92
N LYS A 51 -25.80 -56.56 -10.88
CA LYS A 51 -26.55 -55.70 -9.92
C LYS A 51 -26.54 -56.13 -8.44
N GLU A 52 -25.57 -56.92 -7.97
CA GLU A 52 -25.47 -57.31 -6.56
C GLU A 52 -24.22 -56.71 -5.91
N ASP A 53 -24.44 -55.98 -4.81
CA ASP A 53 -23.48 -55.19 -4.02
C ASP A 53 -22.42 -56.04 -3.29
N SER A 54 -21.70 -56.91 -4.00
CA SER A 54 -20.64 -57.73 -3.40
C SER A 54 -19.30 -57.53 -4.12
N PRO A 55 -18.23 -57.13 -3.40
CA PRO A 55 -16.90 -56.98 -3.98
C PRO A 55 -16.38 -58.32 -4.52
N CYS A 56 -15.79 -58.32 -5.71
CA CYS A 56 -15.28 -59.54 -6.34
C CYS A 56 -14.30 -60.30 -5.42
N SER A 57 -14.45 -61.63 -5.33
CA SER A 57 -13.58 -62.49 -4.50
C SER A 57 -12.08 -62.29 -4.76
N LYS A 58 -11.69 -61.96 -6.00
CA LYS A 58 -10.27 -61.68 -6.36
C LYS A 58 -9.80 -60.34 -5.78
N PHE A 59 -10.66 -59.31 -5.80
CA PHE A 59 -10.38 -58.02 -5.18
C PHE A 59 -10.24 -58.17 -3.65
N VAL A 60 -11.17 -58.88 -3.01
CA VAL A 60 -11.12 -59.15 -1.57
C VAL A 60 -9.85 -59.91 -1.17
N LYS A 61 -9.43 -60.90 -1.98
CA LYS A 61 -8.17 -61.62 -1.75
C LYS A 61 -6.93 -60.72 -1.91
N ALA A 62 -6.93 -59.82 -2.89
CA ALA A 62 -5.85 -58.86 -3.08
C ALA A 62 -5.74 -57.89 -1.90
N VAL A 63 -6.88 -57.36 -1.42
CA VAL A 63 -6.94 -56.48 -0.25
C VAL A 63 -6.50 -57.21 1.02
N ASP A 64 -6.97 -58.45 1.27
CA ASP A 64 -6.54 -59.24 2.44
C ASP A 64 -5.03 -59.55 2.40
N THR A 65 -4.48 -59.82 1.22
CA THR A 65 -3.03 -60.04 1.07
C THR A 65 -2.23 -58.75 1.31
N LEU A 66 -2.70 -57.61 0.82
CA LEU A 66 -2.11 -56.29 1.10
C LEU A 66 -2.14 -55.97 2.59
N LEU A 67 -3.26 -56.26 3.27
CA LEU A 67 -3.40 -56.06 4.72
C LEU A 67 -2.47 -56.95 5.54
N ARG A 68 -2.12 -58.15 5.04
CA ARG A 68 -1.14 -59.02 5.70
C ARG A 68 0.27 -58.49 5.53
N ILE A 69 0.64 -58.08 4.32
CA ILE A 69 1.96 -57.51 4.03
C ILE A 69 2.18 -56.21 4.82
N SER A 70 1.17 -55.35 4.92
CA SER A 70 1.26 -54.11 5.68
C SER A 70 1.45 -54.32 7.19
N LYS A 71 1.10 -55.51 7.70
CA LYS A 71 1.25 -55.90 9.12
C LYS A 71 2.54 -56.68 9.38
N ASP A 72 3.32 -57.01 8.35
CA ASP A 72 4.56 -57.76 8.52
C ASP A 72 5.63 -56.88 9.20
N PRO A 73 6.18 -57.30 10.35
CA PRO A 73 7.25 -56.56 11.02
C PRO A 73 8.53 -56.43 10.18
N ASN A 74 8.72 -57.26 9.15
CA ASN A 74 9.87 -57.20 8.24
C ASN A 74 9.62 -56.32 7.00
N PHE A 75 8.48 -55.64 6.91
CA PHE A 75 8.17 -54.76 5.81
C PHE A 75 9.20 -53.62 5.71
N SER A 76 9.84 -53.49 4.56
CA SER A 76 10.92 -52.51 4.33
C SER A 76 10.77 -51.80 2.98
N TYR A 77 11.16 -50.53 3.00
CA TYR A 77 11.17 -49.66 1.82
C TYR A 77 12.51 -49.79 1.08
N LEU A 78 12.47 -49.60 -0.23
CA LEU A 78 13.63 -49.58 -1.09
C LEU A 78 14.43 -48.29 -0.86
N ASN A 79 15.75 -48.41 -0.70
CA ASN A 79 16.62 -47.24 -0.72
C ASN A 79 16.82 -46.77 -2.17
N LEU A 80 16.10 -45.72 -2.56
CA LEU A 80 16.14 -45.16 -3.92
C LEU A 80 17.55 -44.75 -4.35
N VAL A 81 18.38 -44.23 -3.44
CA VAL A 81 19.76 -43.81 -3.74
C VAL A 81 20.67 -45.00 -4.06
N GLU A 82 20.42 -46.15 -3.45
CA GLU A 82 21.19 -47.37 -3.69
C GLU A 82 20.74 -48.11 -4.95
N TYR A 83 19.44 -48.06 -5.25
CA TYR A 83 18.85 -48.78 -6.36
C TYR A 83 19.02 -48.09 -7.72
N LEU A 84 19.08 -46.75 -7.75
CA LEU A 84 19.30 -46.00 -8.98
C LEU A 84 20.75 -46.16 -9.46
N LYS A 85 20.91 -46.73 -10.66
CA LYS A 85 22.22 -46.95 -11.31
C LYS A 85 22.92 -45.66 -11.73
N GLN A 86 22.17 -44.58 -11.96
CA GLN A 86 22.69 -43.25 -12.25
C GLN A 86 22.44 -42.35 -11.04
N LYS A 87 23.52 -41.81 -10.46
CA LYS A 87 23.47 -40.92 -9.30
C LYS A 87 24.02 -39.56 -9.72
N THR A 88 23.14 -38.60 -9.94
CA THR A 88 23.54 -37.19 -10.04
C THR A 88 23.56 -36.58 -8.64
N LEU A 89 24.37 -35.54 -8.45
CA LEU A 89 24.47 -34.85 -7.17
C LEU A 89 23.10 -34.31 -6.73
N ASP A 90 22.36 -33.68 -7.64
CA ASP A 90 21.04 -33.11 -7.37
C ASP A 90 20.02 -34.14 -6.89
N MET A 91 20.01 -35.34 -7.50
CA MET A 91 19.11 -36.42 -7.08
C MET A 91 19.44 -36.90 -5.66
N VAL A 92 20.73 -37.03 -5.32
CA VAL A 92 21.14 -37.46 -3.98
C VAL A 92 20.72 -36.42 -2.93
N LEU A 93 20.89 -35.13 -3.23
CA LEU A 93 20.47 -34.04 -2.35
C LEU A 93 18.94 -34.02 -2.15
N LEU A 94 18.16 -34.16 -3.23
CA LEU A 94 16.69 -34.21 -3.17
C LEU A 94 16.19 -35.39 -2.32
N VAL A 95 16.79 -36.59 -2.48
CA VAL A 95 16.40 -37.75 -1.68
C VAL A 95 16.77 -37.55 -0.20
N GLN A 96 17.89 -36.91 0.10
CA GLN A 96 18.25 -36.56 1.48
C GLN A 96 17.29 -35.54 2.10
N GLU A 97 16.83 -34.55 1.34
CA GLU A 97 15.81 -33.60 1.82
C GLU A 97 14.46 -34.29 2.07
N LEU A 98 14.03 -35.16 1.16
CA LEU A 98 12.82 -35.96 1.33
C LEU A 98 12.90 -36.81 2.60
N GLN A 99 14.04 -37.47 2.85
CA GLN A 99 14.26 -38.25 4.08
C GLN A 99 14.21 -37.40 5.35
N LYS A 100 14.57 -36.12 5.30
CA LYS A 100 14.47 -35.19 6.45
C LYS A 100 13.04 -34.70 6.70
N ILE A 101 12.26 -34.50 5.64
CA ILE A 101 10.88 -33.97 5.71
C ILE A 101 9.89 -35.08 6.07
N LYS A 102 10.10 -36.28 5.53
CA LYS A 102 9.23 -37.44 5.73
C LYS A 102 8.85 -37.74 7.19
N PRO A 103 9.77 -37.82 8.17
CA PRO A 103 9.37 -38.06 9.57
C PRO A 103 8.54 -36.91 10.15
N LYS A 104 8.76 -35.67 9.69
CA LYS A 104 7.96 -34.51 10.13
C LYS A 104 6.53 -34.57 9.58
N TYR A 105 6.35 -35.15 8.38
CA TYR A 105 5.03 -35.36 7.79
C TYR A 105 4.15 -36.26 8.70
N GLU A 106 4.77 -37.27 9.31
CA GLU A 106 4.08 -38.22 10.19
C GLU A 106 3.53 -37.58 11.48
N ASP A 107 4.06 -36.42 11.88
CA ASP A 107 3.64 -35.68 13.07
C ASP A 107 2.40 -34.79 12.83
N PHE A 108 1.99 -34.57 11.57
CA PHE A 108 0.86 -33.69 11.24
C PHE A 108 -0.48 -34.41 11.27
N ASN A 109 -1.24 -34.21 12.35
CA ASN A 109 -2.58 -34.76 12.53
C ASN A 109 -3.64 -34.18 11.55
N CYS A 110 -3.36 -33.06 10.88
CA CYS A 110 -4.31 -32.43 9.96
C CYS A 110 -4.56 -33.25 8.69
N CYS A 111 -3.58 -34.04 8.24
CA CYS A 111 -3.66 -34.89 7.04
C CYS A 111 -4.70 -36.03 7.16
N LEU A 112 -5.18 -36.28 8.38
CA LEU A 112 -6.18 -37.30 8.69
C LEU A 112 -7.59 -36.72 8.82
N SER A 113 -7.74 -35.39 8.73
CA SER A 113 -9.04 -34.73 8.79
C SER A 113 -9.82 -34.95 7.49
N SER A 114 -11.12 -35.25 7.61
CA SER A 114 -12.03 -35.30 6.46
C SER A 114 -12.22 -33.94 5.76
N SER A 115 -11.85 -32.84 6.43
CA SER A 115 -11.89 -31.47 5.92
C SER A 115 -10.51 -30.92 5.55
N PHE A 116 -9.51 -31.79 5.37
CA PHE A 116 -8.14 -31.37 5.06
C PHE A 116 -8.06 -30.46 3.84
N ASP A 117 -8.75 -30.81 2.75
CA ASP A 117 -8.74 -30.03 1.51
C ASP A 117 -9.36 -28.64 1.71
N ASP A 118 -10.46 -28.55 2.46
CA ASP A 118 -11.11 -27.26 2.77
C ASP A 118 -10.22 -26.37 3.64
N HIS A 119 -9.61 -26.94 4.68
CA HIS A 119 -8.69 -26.21 5.56
C HIS A 119 -7.43 -25.75 4.80
N LEU A 120 -6.87 -26.61 3.95
CA LEU A 120 -5.70 -26.29 3.14
C LEU A 120 -6.02 -25.14 2.17
N ASN A 121 -7.13 -25.22 1.45
CA ASN A 121 -7.56 -24.18 0.53
C ASN A 121 -7.79 -22.85 1.26
N PHE A 122 -8.46 -22.88 2.41
CA PHE A 122 -8.68 -21.69 3.23
C PHE A 122 -7.36 -21.06 3.70
N THR A 123 -6.45 -21.85 4.28
CA THR A 123 -5.15 -21.34 4.73
C THR A 123 -4.29 -20.83 3.57
N MET A 124 -4.36 -21.46 2.40
CA MET A 124 -3.68 -20.96 1.19
C MET A 124 -4.23 -19.62 0.75
N GLN A 125 -5.55 -19.43 0.75
CA GLN A 125 -6.19 -18.15 0.44
C GLN A 125 -5.80 -17.06 1.44
N GLU A 126 -5.86 -17.34 2.74
CA GLU A 126 -5.43 -16.39 3.78
C GLU A 126 -3.96 -16.00 3.61
N ARG A 127 -3.11 -16.97 3.22
CA ARG A 127 -1.70 -16.72 3.00
C ARG A 127 -1.44 -15.88 1.76
N GLU A 128 -2.15 -16.13 0.66
CA GLU A 128 -2.08 -15.28 -0.52
C GLU A 128 -2.53 -13.85 -0.22
N GLU A 129 -3.63 -13.68 0.53
CA GLU A 129 -4.10 -12.36 0.96
C GLU A 129 -3.08 -11.65 1.86
N TYR A 130 -2.49 -12.38 2.81
CA TYR A 130 -1.41 -11.84 3.65
C TYR A 130 -0.21 -11.41 2.82
N ASP A 131 0.27 -12.26 1.91
CA ASP A 131 1.43 -11.96 1.06
C ASP A 131 1.15 -10.75 0.15
N GLN A 132 -0.07 -10.63 -0.37
CA GLN A 132 -0.51 -9.45 -1.12
C GLN A 132 -0.53 -8.19 -0.27
N LEU A 133 -1.13 -8.23 0.93
CA LEU A 133 -1.16 -7.08 1.84
C LEU A 133 0.25 -6.68 2.30
N ALA A 134 1.11 -7.65 2.57
CA ALA A 134 2.51 -7.44 2.91
C ALA A 134 3.25 -6.75 1.76
N TYR A 135 3.04 -7.17 0.52
CA TYR A 135 3.59 -6.48 -0.65
C TYR A 135 3.03 -5.07 -0.79
N LEU A 136 1.72 -4.90 -0.64
CA LEU A 136 1.05 -3.60 -0.80
C LEU A 136 1.53 -2.56 0.21
N THR A 137 2.01 -3.00 1.37
CA THR A 137 2.55 -2.18 2.46
C THR A 137 4.08 -2.12 2.49
N SER A 138 4.76 -2.86 1.60
CA SER A 138 6.22 -2.89 1.53
C SER A 138 6.82 -1.64 0.88
N ASP A 139 8.04 -1.28 1.31
CA ASP A 139 8.85 -0.23 0.68
C ASP A 139 9.20 -0.58 -0.78
N GLU A 140 9.22 -1.86 -1.14
CA GLU A 140 9.47 -2.33 -2.49
C GLU A 140 8.40 -1.86 -3.48
N ARG A 141 7.12 -1.85 -3.07
CA ARG A 141 6.05 -1.28 -3.88
C ARG A 141 6.22 0.23 -4.06
N LEU A 142 6.60 0.95 -3.01
CA LEU A 142 6.85 2.39 -3.05
C LEU A 142 7.99 2.72 -4.01
N GLY A 143 9.11 2.00 -3.93
CA GLY A 143 10.24 2.16 -4.85
C GLY A 143 9.92 1.80 -6.30
N ASN A 144 9.02 0.84 -6.52
CA ASN A 144 8.54 0.43 -7.85
C ASN A 144 7.37 1.28 -8.37
N SER A 145 6.89 2.26 -7.60
CA SER A 145 5.80 3.14 -8.03
C SER A 145 6.31 4.16 -9.05
N THR A 146 5.68 4.18 -10.22
CA THR A 146 5.95 5.19 -11.26
C THR A 146 5.69 6.61 -10.75
N GLU A 147 4.71 6.77 -9.86
CA GLU A 147 4.39 8.05 -9.23
C GLU A 147 5.50 8.52 -8.28
N TYR A 148 6.09 7.62 -7.50
CA TYR A 148 7.21 7.96 -6.61
C TYR A 148 8.41 8.45 -7.41
N ALA A 149 8.78 7.72 -8.48
CA ALA A 149 9.86 8.12 -9.38
C ALA A 149 9.59 9.49 -10.03
N ALA A 150 8.36 9.73 -10.48
CA ALA A 150 7.94 11.02 -11.04
C ALA A 150 8.09 12.16 -10.01
N LYS A 151 7.56 12.00 -8.79
CA LYS A 151 7.69 12.99 -7.70
C LYS A 151 9.15 13.25 -7.34
N LEU A 152 9.97 12.20 -7.25
CA LEU A 152 11.40 12.35 -6.97
C LEU A 152 12.12 13.16 -8.06
N ASN A 153 11.75 12.96 -9.33
CA ASN A 153 12.32 13.73 -10.44
C ASN A 153 11.88 15.19 -10.42
N VAL A 154 10.62 15.49 -10.05
CA VAL A 154 10.17 16.87 -9.81
C VAL A 154 11.03 17.51 -8.71
N LEU A 155 11.18 16.85 -7.57
CA LEU A 155 12.00 17.36 -6.45
C LEU A 155 13.47 17.58 -6.86
N LYS A 156 14.01 16.72 -7.73
CA LYS A 156 15.36 16.91 -8.30
C LYS A 156 15.43 18.12 -9.23
N SER A 157 14.41 18.34 -10.06
CA SER A 157 14.39 19.46 -11.00
C SER A 157 14.33 20.83 -10.34
N PHE A 158 13.75 20.90 -9.13
CA PHE A 158 13.66 22.12 -8.34
C PHE A 158 14.75 22.23 -7.25
N ASP A 159 15.77 21.36 -7.27
CA ASP A 159 16.87 21.34 -6.29
C ASP A 159 16.44 21.11 -4.83
N TYR A 160 15.32 20.42 -4.59
CA TYR A 160 14.97 19.94 -3.24
C TYR A 160 15.85 18.77 -2.83
N VAL A 161 16.23 17.95 -3.81
CA VAL A 161 17.03 16.74 -3.65
C VAL A 161 18.05 16.71 -4.78
N ASN A 162 19.31 16.36 -4.50
CA ASN A 162 20.32 16.24 -5.55
C ASN A 162 20.22 14.90 -6.31
N LEU A 163 21.11 14.67 -7.28
CA LEU A 163 21.16 13.45 -8.08
C LEU A 163 21.38 12.18 -7.23
N ASP A 164 22.12 12.31 -6.13
CA ASP A 164 22.43 11.23 -5.17
C ASP A 164 21.33 11.00 -4.12
N ASN A 165 20.14 11.59 -4.32
CA ASN A 165 19.00 11.51 -3.40
C ASN A 165 19.25 12.14 -2.01
N ILE A 166 20.17 13.10 -1.91
CA ILE A 166 20.47 13.85 -0.69
C ILE A 166 19.63 15.12 -0.65
N VAL A 167 18.90 15.32 0.44
CA VAL A 167 18.05 16.49 0.69
C VAL A 167 18.90 17.77 0.78
N GLN A 168 18.53 18.77 -0.03
CA GLN A 168 19.18 20.08 -0.08
C GLN A 168 18.52 21.09 0.87
N LEU A 169 19.05 22.31 0.95
CA LEU A 169 18.48 23.36 1.80
C LEU A 169 16.99 23.61 1.50
N LYS A 170 16.62 23.66 0.22
CA LYS A 170 15.22 23.85 -0.21
C LYS A 170 14.30 22.72 0.31
N GLY A 171 14.79 21.49 0.26
CA GLY A 171 14.17 20.32 0.90
C GLY A 171 13.99 20.45 2.41
N GLN A 172 15.03 20.90 3.12
CA GLN A 172 14.97 21.10 4.58
C GLN A 172 13.96 22.19 4.97
N VAL A 173 13.84 23.25 4.15
CA VAL A 173 12.86 24.31 4.32
C VAL A 173 11.44 23.77 4.09
N ALA A 174 11.20 23.03 3.01
CA ALA A 174 9.89 22.42 2.75
C ALA A 174 9.45 21.46 3.86
N CYS A 175 10.36 20.74 4.49
CA CYS A 175 10.04 19.87 5.64
C CYS A 175 9.49 20.62 6.87
N ARG A 176 9.48 21.96 6.88
CA ARG A 176 8.85 22.77 7.95
C ARG A 176 7.43 23.23 7.62
N ILE A 177 6.96 22.96 6.41
CA ILE A 177 5.67 23.44 5.93
C ILE A 177 4.70 22.25 5.91
N GLY A 178 3.57 22.39 6.60
CA GLY A 178 2.60 21.28 6.76
C GLY A 178 1.67 21.06 5.57
N LYS A 179 1.41 22.08 4.74
CA LYS A 179 0.50 22.01 3.58
C LYS A 179 1.05 22.84 2.44
N GLN A 180 0.80 22.45 1.19
CA GLN A 180 1.24 23.20 0.00
C GLN A 180 2.75 23.51 0.04
N GLU A 181 3.54 22.54 0.49
CA GLU A 181 4.95 22.66 0.84
C GLU A 181 5.81 23.11 -0.36
N LEU A 182 5.50 22.61 -1.56
CA LEU A 182 6.20 22.98 -2.78
C LEU A 182 5.95 24.46 -3.10
N MET A 183 4.67 24.85 -3.21
CA MET A 183 4.28 26.21 -3.57
C MET A 183 4.77 27.25 -2.56
N LEU A 184 4.58 27.01 -1.26
CA LEU A 184 5.05 27.92 -0.20
C LEU A 184 6.58 28.07 -0.21
N THR A 185 7.31 26.96 -0.39
CA THR A 185 8.77 27.03 -0.46
C THR A 185 9.23 27.78 -1.71
N GLU A 186 8.61 27.56 -2.85
CA GLU A 186 8.93 28.32 -4.06
C GLU A 186 8.67 29.81 -3.89
N LEU A 187 7.56 30.20 -3.25
CA LEU A 187 7.27 31.62 -2.94
C LEU A 187 8.37 32.28 -2.10
N LEU A 188 8.92 31.54 -1.13
CA LEU A 188 10.05 31.99 -0.30
C LEU A 188 11.33 32.16 -1.13
N PHE A 189 11.70 31.15 -1.92
CA PHE A 189 12.95 31.15 -2.70
C PHE A 189 12.92 32.14 -3.88
N HIS A 190 11.74 32.39 -4.46
CA HIS A 190 11.53 33.43 -5.47
C HIS A 190 11.36 34.85 -4.88
N ASN A 191 11.47 35.00 -3.55
CA ASN A 191 11.39 36.27 -2.86
C ASN A 191 10.11 37.07 -3.19
N ILE A 192 8.99 36.37 -3.42
CA ILE A 192 7.73 36.99 -3.84
C ILE A 192 7.10 37.80 -2.70
N LEU A 193 7.27 37.33 -1.45
CA LEU A 193 6.62 37.91 -0.27
C LEU A 193 7.42 39.04 0.40
N THR A 194 8.73 39.12 0.16
CA THR A 194 9.65 39.91 0.99
C THR A 194 9.42 41.42 0.90
N ASP A 195 8.96 41.93 -0.24
CA ASP A 195 8.75 43.37 -0.44
C ASP A 195 7.31 43.82 -0.09
N LEU A 196 6.42 42.87 0.22
CA LEU A 196 5.01 43.15 0.48
C LEU A 196 4.79 43.61 1.94
N PRO A 197 3.80 44.46 2.20
CA PRO A 197 3.37 44.77 3.57
C PRO A 197 2.75 43.51 4.21
N GLU A 198 2.72 43.48 5.54
CA GLU A 198 2.32 42.27 6.28
C GLU A 198 0.85 41.89 6.03
N GLU A 199 -0.01 42.88 5.79
CA GLU A 199 -1.41 42.71 5.44
C GLU A 199 -1.59 42.06 4.07
N ASP A 200 -0.78 42.45 3.08
CA ASP A 200 -0.81 41.83 1.76
C ASP A 200 -0.26 40.41 1.80
N ILE A 201 0.78 40.14 2.61
CA ILE A 201 1.29 38.78 2.81
C ILE A 201 0.18 37.86 3.33
N ALA A 202 -0.47 38.25 4.43
CA ALA A 202 -1.59 37.52 5.00
C ALA A 202 -2.73 37.29 3.98
N ALA A 203 -3.10 38.36 3.26
CA ALA A 203 -4.17 38.33 2.28
C ALA A 203 -3.87 37.40 1.11
N LEU A 204 -2.67 37.47 0.54
CA LEU A 204 -2.29 36.69 -0.63
C LEU A 204 -2.08 35.21 -0.29
N LEU A 205 -1.59 34.89 0.91
CA LEU A 205 -1.46 33.51 1.36
C LEU A 205 -2.82 32.81 1.57
N SER A 206 -3.93 33.56 1.64
CA SER A 206 -5.28 32.98 1.73
C SER A 206 -5.59 32.02 0.56
N CYS A 207 -4.98 32.24 -0.61
CA CYS A 207 -5.17 31.37 -1.77
C CYS A 207 -4.62 29.95 -1.61
N LEU A 208 -3.69 29.73 -0.67
CA LEU A 208 -3.10 28.41 -0.40
C LEU A 208 -3.93 27.58 0.59
N VAL A 209 -4.90 28.23 1.23
CA VAL A 209 -5.71 27.66 2.31
C VAL A 209 -7.17 27.54 1.89
N PHE A 210 -7.66 28.47 1.07
CA PHE A 210 -9.02 28.50 0.56
C PHE A 210 -9.11 27.84 -0.82
N ASN A 211 -10.08 26.93 -0.98
CA ASN A 211 -10.24 26.10 -2.18
C ASN A 211 -11.66 26.09 -2.76
N GLN A 212 -12.55 26.98 -2.31
CA GLN A 212 -13.94 27.02 -2.80
C GLN A 212 -14.08 28.02 -3.95
N LYS A 213 -14.89 27.70 -4.95
CA LYS A 213 -15.29 28.67 -5.99
C LYS A 213 -16.38 29.59 -5.42
N THR A 214 -16.32 30.86 -5.79
CA THR A 214 -17.27 31.90 -5.37
C THR A 214 -17.63 32.75 -6.58
N GLU A 215 -18.85 33.30 -6.58
CA GLU A 215 -19.35 34.17 -7.64
C GLU A 215 -18.89 35.62 -7.47
N MET A 216 -18.51 36.01 -6.24
CA MET A 216 -18.03 37.37 -5.94
C MET A 216 -16.50 37.44 -6.00
N GLY A 217 -16.00 38.30 -6.90
CA GLY A 217 -14.57 38.56 -7.04
C GLY A 217 -14.06 39.63 -6.06
N PRO A 218 -12.79 39.55 -5.62
CA PRO A 218 -12.21 40.49 -4.68
C PRO A 218 -11.84 41.82 -5.36
N ASN A 219 -11.92 42.92 -4.62
CA ASN A 219 -11.39 44.21 -5.04
C ASN A 219 -9.88 44.29 -4.75
N LEU A 220 -9.08 44.06 -5.79
CA LEU A 220 -7.62 43.96 -5.67
C LEU A 220 -6.92 45.27 -6.03
N THR A 221 -5.88 45.61 -5.25
CA THR A 221 -4.94 46.69 -5.59
C THR A 221 -4.03 46.29 -6.77
N PRO A 222 -3.39 47.25 -7.47
CA PRO A 222 -2.44 46.93 -8.54
C PRO A 222 -1.29 46.02 -8.08
N SER A 223 -0.76 46.26 -6.87
CA SER A 223 0.31 45.46 -6.26
C SER A 223 -0.15 44.01 -5.98
N GLN A 224 -1.39 43.84 -5.50
CA GLN A 224 -1.96 42.51 -5.27
C GLN A 224 -2.16 41.76 -6.59
N LYS A 225 -2.65 42.43 -7.65
CA LYS A 225 -2.81 41.80 -8.98
C LYS A 225 -1.48 41.33 -9.55
N GLU A 226 -0.45 42.19 -9.52
CA GLU A 226 0.90 41.81 -9.96
C GLU A 226 1.44 40.60 -9.19
N THR A 227 1.20 40.56 -7.88
CA THR A 227 1.65 39.43 -7.07
C THR A 227 0.87 38.16 -7.37
N ILE A 228 -0.44 38.25 -7.59
CA ILE A 228 -1.29 37.12 -7.99
C ILE A 228 -0.81 36.55 -9.32
N ASP A 229 -0.49 37.40 -10.30
CA ASP A 229 0.06 36.96 -11.59
C ASP A 229 1.38 36.19 -11.41
N ARG A 230 2.25 36.65 -10.49
CA ARG A 230 3.50 35.94 -10.14
C ARG A 230 3.24 34.59 -9.47
N ILE A 231 2.27 34.52 -8.56
CA ILE A 231 1.87 33.27 -7.88
C ILE A 231 1.31 32.29 -8.90
N GLN A 232 0.39 32.71 -9.77
CA GLN A 232 -0.21 31.86 -10.80
C GLN A 232 0.82 31.37 -11.82
N LYS A 233 1.76 32.23 -12.22
CA LYS A 233 2.87 31.83 -13.08
C LYS A 233 3.72 30.74 -12.43
N LEU A 234 4.09 30.92 -11.16
CA LEU A 234 4.87 29.93 -10.43
C LEU A 234 4.11 28.60 -10.28
N ALA A 235 2.82 28.65 -9.97
CA ALA A 235 1.97 27.45 -9.93
C ALA A 235 1.94 26.74 -11.28
N ARG A 236 1.85 27.48 -12.39
CA ARG A 236 1.91 26.92 -13.75
C ARG A 236 3.25 26.27 -14.04
N ASP A 237 4.36 26.92 -13.71
CA ASP A 237 5.72 26.39 -13.90
C ASP A 237 5.91 25.06 -13.12
N ILE A 238 5.37 24.97 -11.90
CA ILE A 238 5.33 23.74 -11.10
C ILE A 238 4.47 22.68 -11.79
N GLY A 239 3.22 23.01 -12.16
CA GLY A 239 2.30 22.07 -12.81
C GLY A 239 2.83 21.52 -14.13
N GLU A 240 3.48 22.36 -14.96
CA GLU A 240 4.15 21.95 -16.19
C GLU A 240 5.29 20.96 -15.92
N THR A 241 6.08 21.21 -14.87
CA THR A 241 7.16 20.32 -14.45
C THR A 241 6.61 18.98 -13.92
N GLN A 242 5.53 19.01 -13.14
CA GLN A 242 4.84 17.80 -12.68
C GLN A 242 4.35 16.94 -13.84
N LYS A 243 3.70 17.57 -14.83
CA LYS A 243 3.21 16.90 -16.05
C LYS A 243 4.35 16.36 -16.90
N HIS A 244 5.46 17.10 -17.01
CA HIS A 244 6.66 16.68 -17.73
C HIS A 244 7.22 15.35 -17.20
N PHE A 245 7.23 15.15 -15.88
CA PHE A 245 7.71 13.93 -15.24
C PHE A 245 6.64 12.81 -15.13
N GLY A 246 5.44 13.00 -15.69
CA GLY A 246 4.43 11.97 -15.81
C GLY A 246 3.43 11.90 -14.66
N LEU A 247 3.28 12.96 -13.86
CA LEU A 247 2.15 13.09 -12.93
C LEU A 247 0.86 13.35 -13.71
N LEU A 248 -0.25 12.76 -13.24
CA LEU A 248 -1.52 12.70 -13.97
C LEU A 248 -2.38 13.96 -13.85
N GLU A 249 -2.08 14.82 -12.90
CA GLU A 249 -2.80 16.08 -12.69
C GLU A 249 -2.58 17.04 -13.86
N ASP A 250 -3.65 17.66 -14.36
CA ASP A 250 -3.51 18.67 -15.40
C ASP A 250 -2.95 19.98 -14.83
N VAL A 251 -2.24 20.74 -15.68
CA VAL A 251 -1.60 21.99 -15.27
C VAL A 251 -2.65 23.01 -14.83
N ASP A 252 -3.75 23.12 -15.56
CA ASP A 252 -4.79 24.09 -15.21
C ASP A 252 -5.54 23.67 -13.94
N ASP A 253 -5.75 22.37 -13.73
CA ASP A 253 -6.32 21.84 -12.49
C ASP A 253 -5.44 22.15 -11.27
N TYR A 254 -4.10 22.04 -11.42
CA TYR A 254 -3.16 22.40 -10.35
C TYR A 254 -3.20 23.91 -10.03
N VAL A 255 -3.24 24.76 -11.06
CA VAL A 255 -3.33 26.22 -10.87
C VAL A 255 -4.67 26.62 -10.24
N ASP A 256 -5.77 25.95 -10.61
CA ASP A 256 -7.12 26.18 -10.08
C ASP A 256 -7.27 25.86 -8.58
N GLN A 257 -6.31 25.15 -7.97
CA GLN A 257 -6.30 24.92 -6.53
C GLN A 257 -6.11 26.20 -5.71
N PHE A 258 -5.49 27.23 -6.30
CA PHE A 258 -5.13 28.46 -5.61
C PHE A 258 -6.19 29.54 -5.82
N GLN A 259 -7.07 29.73 -4.83
CA GLN A 259 -8.21 30.63 -4.97
C GLN A 259 -8.00 32.00 -4.32
N PHE A 260 -8.06 33.07 -5.11
CA PHE A 260 -7.76 34.43 -4.65
C PHE A 260 -8.96 35.20 -4.10
N SER A 261 -10.15 34.59 -4.04
CA SER A 261 -11.38 35.32 -3.74
C SER A 261 -11.47 35.89 -2.32
N LEU A 262 -10.75 35.31 -1.36
CA LEU A 262 -10.71 35.81 0.02
C LEU A 262 -9.59 36.84 0.28
N VAL A 263 -8.82 37.24 -0.74
CA VAL A 263 -7.73 38.21 -0.58
C VAL A 263 -8.25 39.53 0.00
N GLU A 264 -9.37 40.07 -0.51
CA GLU A 264 -9.94 41.31 0.03
C GLU A 264 -10.41 41.15 1.48
N VAL A 265 -11.12 40.05 1.78
CA VAL A 265 -11.66 39.73 3.11
C VAL A 265 -10.53 39.68 4.15
N VAL A 266 -9.48 38.93 3.85
CA VAL A 266 -8.34 38.75 4.75
C VAL A 266 -7.53 40.05 4.89
N TYR A 267 -7.35 40.80 3.80
CA TYR A 267 -6.70 42.11 3.87
C TYR A 267 -7.45 43.07 4.80
N LYS A 268 -8.78 43.21 4.65
CA LYS A 268 -9.62 44.05 5.52
C LYS A 268 -9.61 43.58 6.96
N TRP A 269 -9.60 42.27 7.17
CA TRP A 269 -9.46 41.68 8.50
C TRP A 269 -8.15 42.10 9.19
N THR A 270 -7.02 42.00 8.49
CA THR A 270 -5.72 42.44 9.04
C THR A 270 -5.62 43.94 9.30
N MET A 271 -6.50 44.74 8.67
CA MET A 271 -6.64 46.17 8.92
C MET A 271 -7.57 46.50 10.10
N GLY A 272 -8.11 45.49 10.80
CA GLY A 272 -8.97 45.66 11.97
C GLY A 272 -10.43 45.98 11.63
N VAL A 273 -10.89 45.70 10.41
CA VAL A 273 -12.30 45.82 10.03
C VAL A 273 -13.13 44.78 10.78
N SER A 274 -14.34 45.16 11.20
CA SER A 274 -15.20 44.29 12.01
C SER A 274 -15.61 43.02 11.25
N PHE A 275 -15.80 41.90 11.97
CA PHE A 275 -16.21 40.64 11.34
C PHE A 275 -17.54 40.77 10.58
N ARG A 276 -18.44 41.63 11.07
CA ARG A 276 -19.72 41.92 10.41
C ARG A 276 -19.54 42.59 9.04
N GLU A 277 -18.57 43.50 8.91
CA GLU A 277 -18.34 44.18 7.64
C GLU A 277 -17.63 43.26 6.63
N ILE A 278 -16.70 42.40 7.08
CA ILE A 278 -15.99 41.52 6.14
C ILE A 278 -16.88 40.45 5.51
N ILE A 279 -17.91 39.96 6.23
CA ILE A 279 -18.86 38.97 5.69
C ILE A 279 -19.78 39.58 4.63
N GLU A 280 -19.92 40.90 4.58
CA GLU A 280 -20.69 41.60 3.55
C GLU A 280 -19.89 41.73 2.23
N LEU A 281 -18.57 41.46 2.25
CA LEU A 281 -17.68 41.55 1.08
C LEU A 281 -17.65 40.26 0.24
N THR A 282 -18.18 39.15 0.75
CA THR A 282 -18.09 37.83 0.12
C THR A 282 -19.39 37.03 0.33
N ASP A 283 -19.67 36.10 -0.56
CA ASP A 283 -20.77 35.12 -0.46
C ASP A 283 -20.33 33.84 0.29
N VAL A 284 -19.06 33.79 0.71
CA VAL A 284 -18.49 32.67 1.47
C VAL A 284 -19.05 32.65 2.89
N GLN A 285 -19.47 31.46 3.33
CA GLN A 285 -20.01 31.24 4.67
C GLN A 285 -19.03 31.63 5.77
N GLU A 286 -19.54 32.21 6.85
CA GLU A 286 -18.76 32.77 7.96
C GLU A 286 -17.83 31.73 8.60
N GLY A 287 -18.32 30.50 8.76
CA GLY A 287 -17.51 29.39 9.29
C GLY A 287 -16.30 29.04 8.42
N SER A 288 -16.42 29.18 7.09
CA SER A 288 -15.30 28.99 6.16
C SER A 288 -14.27 30.11 6.31
N ILE A 289 -14.71 31.36 6.50
CA ILE A 289 -13.82 32.51 6.73
C ILE A 289 -13.02 32.32 8.02
N VAL A 290 -13.68 31.97 9.14
CA VAL A 290 -13.03 31.67 10.43
C VAL A 290 -11.99 30.56 10.26
N ARG A 291 -12.35 29.49 9.55
CA ARG A 291 -11.45 28.36 9.29
C ARG A 291 -10.23 28.75 8.45
N VAL A 292 -10.38 29.64 7.47
CA VAL A 292 -9.27 30.16 6.65
C VAL A 292 -8.34 31.02 7.52
N ILE A 293 -8.89 31.91 8.35
CA ILE A 293 -8.11 32.74 9.27
C ILE A 293 -7.27 31.89 10.23
N GLN A 294 -7.85 30.82 10.81
CA GLN A 294 -7.11 29.92 11.71
C GLN A 294 -6.01 29.14 10.99
N GLN A 295 -6.29 28.59 9.80
CA GLN A 295 -5.28 27.88 9.02
C GLN A 295 -4.18 28.80 8.46
N LEU A 296 -4.49 30.08 8.22
CA LEU A 296 -3.48 31.08 7.84
C LEU A 296 -2.47 31.32 8.95
N LEU A 297 -2.88 31.30 10.22
CA LEU A 297 -1.93 31.39 11.34
C LEU A 297 -0.97 30.21 11.38
N GLU A 298 -1.47 28.99 11.14
CA GLU A 298 -0.61 27.81 11.03
C GLU A 298 0.38 27.97 9.87
N THR A 299 -0.10 28.45 8.72
CA THR A 299 0.72 28.67 7.52
C THR A 299 1.80 29.73 7.75
N LEU A 300 1.47 30.85 8.40
CA LEU A 300 2.42 31.91 8.72
C LEU A 300 3.48 31.44 9.73
N GLU A 301 3.08 30.63 10.71
CA GLU A 301 4.02 30.05 11.69
C GLU A 301 4.98 29.05 11.04
N ASP A 302 4.50 28.25 10.09
CA ASP A 302 5.34 27.36 9.28
C ASP A 302 6.32 28.16 8.41
N LEU A 303 5.85 29.23 7.75
CA LEU A 303 6.69 30.14 6.97
C LEU A 303 7.72 30.88 7.82
N ARG A 304 7.39 31.24 9.07
CA ARG A 304 8.33 31.85 10.01
C ARG A 304 9.47 30.90 10.34
N LYS A 305 9.16 29.63 10.66
CA LYS A 305 10.17 28.58 10.90
C LYS A 305 11.01 28.29 9.65
N ALA A 306 10.37 28.27 8.48
CA ALA A 306 11.03 28.10 7.18
C ALA A 306 12.02 29.26 6.90
N ALA A 307 11.61 30.51 7.15
CA ALA A 307 12.47 31.69 6.99
C ALA A 307 13.67 31.68 7.95
N GLN A 308 13.50 31.15 9.17
CA GLN A 308 14.58 30.97 10.13
C GLN A 308 15.67 30.01 9.61
N ILE A 309 15.27 28.88 9.00
CA ILE A 309 16.21 27.93 8.39
C ILE A 309 16.89 28.52 7.16
N LEU A 310 16.15 29.29 6.37
CA LEU A 310 16.69 30.01 5.21
C LEU A 310 17.69 31.11 5.62
N GLY A 311 17.67 31.56 6.87
CA GLY A 311 18.51 32.65 7.37
C GLY A 311 18.02 34.03 6.90
N ASN A 312 16.70 34.19 6.70
CA ASN A 312 16.10 35.46 6.28
C ASN A 312 15.33 36.11 7.46
N PRO A 313 15.99 36.95 8.28
CA PRO A 313 15.39 37.55 9.47
C PRO A 313 14.30 38.58 9.13
N THR A 314 14.38 39.22 7.96
CA THR A 314 13.35 40.16 7.49
C THR A 314 12.04 39.43 7.26
N LEU A 315 12.10 38.28 6.59
CA LEU A 315 10.92 37.49 6.30
C LEU A 315 10.36 36.84 7.56
N GLU A 316 11.23 36.35 8.45
CA GLU A 316 10.82 35.86 9.78
C GLU A 316 10.02 36.93 10.55
N SER A 317 10.54 38.15 10.64
CA SER A 317 9.86 39.26 11.31
C SER A 317 8.54 39.65 10.63
N LYS A 318 8.46 39.56 9.30
CA LYS A 318 7.22 39.85 8.56
C LYS A 318 6.14 38.79 8.80
N MET A 319 6.52 37.51 8.86
CA MET A 319 5.57 36.43 9.16
C MET A 319 5.03 36.54 10.59
N GLU A 320 5.87 36.90 11.55
CA GLU A 320 5.46 37.18 12.94
C GLU A 320 4.47 38.37 13.03
N ALA A 321 4.80 39.47 12.33
CA ALA A 321 3.96 40.67 12.31
C ALA A 321 2.63 40.42 11.58
N ALA A 322 2.62 39.69 10.47
CA ALA A 322 1.40 39.25 9.80
C ALA A 322 0.54 38.36 10.71
N SER A 323 1.16 37.44 11.44
CA SER A 323 0.46 36.55 12.39
C SER A 323 -0.22 37.35 13.50
N THR A 324 0.45 38.39 14.00
CA THR A 324 -0.10 39.29 15.02
C THR A 324 -1.29 40.08 14.48
N LYS A 325 -1.25 40.54 13.22
CA LYS A 325 -2.38 41.26 12.58
C LYS A 325 -3.57 40.36 12.26
N ILE A 326 -3.35 39.08 11.97
CA ILE A 326 -4.45 38.11 11.77
C ILE A 326 -5.13 37.75 13.10
N LYS A 327 -4.37 37.73 14.19
CA LYS A 327 -4.83 37.31 15.52
C LYS A 327 -5.69 38.38 16.20
N CYS A 328 -6.90 38.59 15.68
CA CYS A 328 -7.87 39.56 16.20
C CYS A 328 -9.19 38.91 16.63
N ASP A 329 -9.76 39.41 17.74
CA ASP A 329 -11.19 39.29 18.09
C ASP A 329 -11.79 37.85 18.13
N ILE A 330 -13.09 37.75 17.84
CA ILE A 330 -14.00 36.61 17.99
C ILE A 330 -13.51 35.27 17.43
N VAL A 331 -12.61 35.30 16.44
CA VAL A 331 -12.07 34.10 15.79
C VAL A 331 -11.20 33.26 16.74
N PHE A 332 -10.83 33.82 17.89
CA PHE A 332 -10.02 33.19 18.94
C PHE A 332 -10.77 32.89 20.23
N GLN A 333 -12.10 32.97 20.23
CA GLN A 333 -12.87 32.48 21.37
C GLN A 333 -12.65 30.97 21.55
N GLY A 334 -12.45 30.57 22.81
CA GLY A 334 -12.20 29.17 23.17
C GLY A 334 -13.35 28.25 22.76
N SER A 335 -13.02 27.01 22.44
CA SER A 335 -14.04 25.98 22.23
C SER A 335 -14.81 25.74 23.52
N LEU A 336 -16.14 25.81 23.45
CA LEU A 336 -17.04 25.47 24.57
C LEU A 336 -16.87 24.01 25.06
N TYR A 337 -16.22 23.15 24.28
CA TYR A 337 -15.94 21.75 24.66
C TYR A 337 -14.63 21.58 25.45
N LEU A 338 -13.78 22.61 25.49
CA LEU A 338 -12.49 22.61 26.17
C LEU A 338 -12.50 23.49 27.44
N GLU A 339 -13.66 24.04 27.80
CA GLU A 339 -13.89 24.77 29.06
C GLU A 339 -14.04 23.84 30.28
#